data_AF-A0A645CKQ2-F1
#
_entry.id   AF-A0A645CKQ2-F1
#
_cell.length_a   1.000
_cell.length_b   1.000
_cell.length_c   1.000
_cell.angle_alpha   90.00
_cell.angle_beta   90.00
_cell.angle_gamma   90.00
#
_symmetry.space_group_name_H-M   'P 1'
#
loop_
_entity.id
_entity.type
_entity.pdbx_description
1 polymer ?
#
loop_
_entity_poly.entity_id
_entity_poly.type
_entity_poly.pdbx_seq_one_letter_code
_entity_poly.pdbx_strand_id
1 'polypeptide(L)'
;MSRESLSAVVLLCDPRLGLTELDEALLDAIRPRVEQGLKFLIVLTKADKLTRAEQAKILSITKLNAGGGEVRLFSALKKQGVDDVAQLLWHWCHPEGLPQAGLPQAGMPQAAPVTQATPADETPAQNQP
;
A
#
# COMPACT_ATOMS: atom_id res chain seq x y z
N MET A 1 22.44 -11.29 12.75
CA MET A 1 20.97 -11.35 12.93
C MET A 1 20.43 -9.92 12.87
N SER A 2 20.37 -9.34 11.67
CA SER A 2 19.73 -8.04 11.45
C SER A 2 18.36 -8.32 10.86
N ARG A 3 17.31 -7.77 11.47
CA ARG A 3 15.99 -7.79 10.84
C ARG A 3 16.05 -6.84 9.66
N GLU A 4 15.85 -7.33 8.45
CA GLU A 4 15.61 -6.47 7.31
C GLU A 4 14.22 -5.86 7.45
N SER A 5 14.14 -4.71 8.12
CA SER A 5 12.89 -3.98 8.36
C SER A 5 12.33 -3.32 7.09
N LEU A 6 13.16 -3.19 6.04
CA LEU A 6 12.80 -2.52 4.80
C LEU A 6 12.40 -3.56 3.74
N SER A 7 11.10 -3.65 3.46
CA SER A 7 10.56 -4.61 2.47
C SER A 7 10.48 -4.06 1.05
N ALA A 8 10.31 -2.74 0.89
CA ALA A 8 10.19 -2.09 -0.40
C ALA A 8 10.55 -0.59 -0.31
N VAL A 9 10.93 0.00 -1.45
CA VAL A 9 11.13 1.45 -1.62
C VAL A 9 10.22 1.95 -2.73
N VAL A 10 9.55 3.08 -2.49
CA VAL A 10 8.73 3.77 -3.49
C VAL A 10 9.27 5.17 -3.68
N LEU A 11 9.75 5.47 -4.89
CA LEU A 11 10.27 6.78 -5.26
C LEU A 11 9.20 7.56 -6.04
N LEU A 12 8.82 8.73 -5.55
CA LEU A 12 7.86 9.61 -6.22
C LEU A 12 8.64 10.68 -6.99
N CYS A 13 8.49 10.69 -8.32
CA CYS A 13 9.13 11.69 -9.18
C CYS A 13 8.06 12.55 -9.89
N ASP A 14 8.33 13.84 -10.08
CA ASP A 14 7.54 14.71 -10.97
C ASP A 14 8.17 14.66 -12.37
N PRO A 15 7.53 14.01 -13.36
CA PRO A 15 8.10 13.76 -14.67
C PRO A 15 8.36 15.05 -15.48
N ARG A 16 7.85 16.20 -15.04
CA ARG A 16 8.14 17.50 -15.66
C ARG A 16 9.57 17.99 -15.39
N LEU A 17 10.18 17.54 -14.29
CA LEU A 17 11.54 17.90 -13.92
C LEU A 17 12.56 16.85 -14.40
N GLY A 18 12.08 15.66 -14.80
CA GLY A 18 12.95 14.51 -15.05
C GLY A 18 13.44 13.88 -13.74
N LEU A 19 14.41 12.97 -13.86
CA LEU A 19 15.17 12.49 -12.71
C LEU A 19 16.18 13.57 -12.34
N THR A 20 16.12 14.04 -11.10
CA THR A 20 17.08 15.01 -10.59
C THR A 20 18.38 14.32 -10.17
N GLU A 21 19.45 15.09 -9.98
CA GLU A 21 20.72 14.55 -9.48
C GLU A 21 20.56 13.80 -8.15
N LEU A 22 19.62 14.25 -7.30
CA LEU A 22 19.31 13.57 -6.04
C LEU A 22 18.58 12.23 -6.28
N ASP A 23 17.67 12.17 -7.25
CA ASP A 23 16.99 10.94 -7.62
C ASP A 23 17.99 9.92 -8.20
N GLU A 24 18.93 10.37 -9.03
CA GLU A 24 20.00 9.55 -9.59
C GLU A 24 20.95 9.02 -8.50
N ALA A 25 21.39 9.88 -7.59
CA ALA A 25 22.22 9.46 -6.45
C ALA A 25 21.49 8.45 -5.54
N LEU A 26 20.18 8.62 -5.34
CA LEU A 26 19.37 7.65 -4.61
C LEU A 26 19.26 6.33 -5.37
N LEU A 27 19.01 6.37 -6.69
CA LEU A 27 18.95 5.18 -7.54
C LEU A 27 20.25 4.38 -7.46
N ASP A 28 21.40 5.04 -7.55
CA ASP A 28 22.71 4.39 -7.44
C ASP A 28 22.94 3.77 -6.07
N ALA A 29 22.50 4.44 -5.00
CA ALA A 29 22.59 3.92 -3.63
C ALA A 29 21.67 2.70 -3.40
N ILE A 30 20.49 2.66 -4.02
CA ILE A 30 19.56 1.52 -3.82
C ILE A 30 19.79 0.37 -4.79
N ARG A 31 20.37 0.62 -5.97
CA ARG A 31 20.57 -0.39 -7.03
C ARG A 31 21.13 -1.73 -6.51
N PRO A 32 22.19 -1.78 -5.70
CA PRO A 32 22.69 -3.06 -5.18
C PRO A 32 21.68 -3.78 -4.28
N ARG A 33 20.80 -3.06 -3.58
CA ARG A 33 19.73 -3.68 -2.77
C ARG A 33 18.60 -4.21 -3.64
N VAL A 34 18.26 -3.51 -4.73
CA VAL A 34 17.25 -3.98 -5.70
C VAL A 34 17.73 -5.28 -6.37
N GLU A 35 19.01 -5.35 -6.74
CA GLU A 35 19.64 -6.57 -7.25
C GLU A 35 19.63 -7.73 -6.23
N GLN A 36 19.70 -7.41 -4.94
CA GLN A 36 19.58 -8.38 -3.83
C GLN A 36 18.12 -8.79 -3.54
N GLY A 37 17.14 -8.26 -4.25
CA GLY A 37 15.73 -8.63 -4.14
C GLY A 37 14.83 -7.61 -3.43
N LEU A 38 15.34 -6.41 -3.11
CA LEU A 38 14.50 -5.33 -2.58
C LEU A 38 13.50 -4.87 -3.66
N LYS A 39 12.22 -4.86 -3.29
CA LYS A 39 11.15 -4.38 -4.18
C LYS A 39 11.28 -2.86 -4.37
N PHE A 40 11.29 -2.40 -5.62
CA PHE A 40 11.44 -1.00 -5.93
C PHE A 40 10.42 -0.53 -6.98
N LEU A 41 9.77 0.59 -6.69
CA LEU A 41 8.76 1.21 -7.54
C LEU A 41 9.04 2.70 -7.71
N ILE A 42 9.06 3.17 -8.96
CA ILE A 42 9.05 4.59 -9.29
C ILE A 42 7.64 4.99 -9.73
N VAL A 43 7.10 6.01 -9.06
CA VAL A 43 5.78 6.58 -9.34
C VAL A 43 5.98 7.96 -9.96
N LEU A 44 5.68 8.05 -11.26
CA LEU A 44 5.72 9.31 -12.02
C LEU A 44 4.43 10.09 -11.76
N THR A 45 4.46 10.95 -10.75
CA THR A 45 3.33 11.76 -10.28
C THR A 45 2.90 12.82 -11.31
N LYS A 46 1.71 13.41 -11.15
CA LYS A 46 1.21 14.51 -12.02
C LYS A 46 1.23 14.16 -13.52
N ALA A 47 1.03 12.89 -13.88
CA ALA A 47 0.98 12.45 -15.27
C ALA A 47 -0.07 13.24 -16.10
N ASP A 48 -1.10 13.80 -15.45
CA ASP A 48 -2.11 14.67 -16.09
C ASP A 48 -1.56 15.96 -16.70
N LYS A 49 -0.33 16.37 -16.35
CA LYS A 49 0.33 17.56 -16.90
C LYS A 49 1.11 17.29 -18.19
N LEU A 50 1.14 16.04 -18.63
CA LEU A 50 1.87 15.62 -19.81
C LEU A 50 0.91 15.12 -20.88
N THR A 51 1.29 15.33 -22.13
CA THR A 51 0.64 14.70 -23.28
C THR A 51 0.90 13.19 -23.29
N ARG A 52 0.09 12.43 -24.02
CA ARG A 52 0.27 10.97 -24.14
C ARG A 52 1.64 10.58 -24.70
N ALA A 53 2.17 11.35 -25.65
CA ALA A 53 3.49 11.12 -26.23
C ALA A 53 4.60 11.35 -25.19
N GLU A 54 4.51 12.42 -24.40
CA GLU A 54 5.48 12.71 -23.33
C GLU A 54 5.43 11.67 -22.21
N GLN A 55 4.23 11.23 -21.82
CA GLN A 55 4.05 10.13 -20.85
C GLN A 55 4.78 8.87 -21.31
N ALA A 56 4.59 8.44 -22.57
CA ALA A 56 5.24 7.25 -23.12
C ALA A 56 6.77 7.41 -23.20
N LYS A 57 7.25 8.59 -23.60
CA LYS A 57 8.67 8.91 -23.65
C LYS A 57 9.31 8.83 -22.26
N ILE A 58 8.75 9.52 -21.27
CA ILE A 58 9.31 9.59 -19.92
C ILE A 58 9.24 8.22 -19.25
N LEU A 59 8.12 7.51 -19.39
CA LEU A 59 8.01 6.14 -18.88
C LEU A 59 9.10 5.23 -19.46
N SER A 60 9.41 5.35 -20.75
CA SER A 60 10.47 4.56 -21.37
C SER A 60 11.86 4.94 -20.86
N ILE A 61 12.15 6.24 -20.73
CA ILE A 61 13.42 6.75 -20.21
C ILE A 61 13.61 6.31 -18.74
N THR A 62 12.61 6.52 -17.88
CA THR A 62 12.71 6.15 -16.48
C THR A 62 12.84 4.65 -16.31
N LYS A 63 12.16 3.82 -17.12
CA LYS A 63 12.34 2.35 -17.07
C LYS A 63 13.77 1.91 -17.36
N LEU A 64 14.46 2.55 -18.31
CA LEU A 64 15.86 2.27 -18.59
C LEU A 64 16.77 2.64 -17.42
N ASN A 65 16.45 3.72 -16.72
CA ASN A 65 17.23 4.23 -15.59
C ASN A 65 16.89 3.56 -14.24
N ALA A 66 15.72 2.91 -14.13
CA ALA A 66 15.22 2.32 -12.88
C ALA A 66 16.02 1.10 -12.39
N GLY A 67 16.96 0.57 -13.18
CA GLY A 67 17.94 -0.43 -12.72
C GLY A 67 17.32 -1.71 -12.12
N GLY A 68 16.13 -2.12 -12.59
CA GLY A 68 15.39 -3.28 -12.08
C GLY A 68 14.10 -2.94 -11.31
N GLY A 69 13.82 -1.67 -11.05
CA GLY A 69 12.55 -1.23 -10.47
C GLY A 69 11.37 -1.19 -11.45
N GLU A 70 10.15 -1.31 -10.92
CA GLU A 70 8.93 -1.03 -11.67
C GLU A 70 8.74 0.48 -11.84
N VAL A 71 8.14 0.92 -12.95
CA VAL A 71 7.80 2.34 -13.18
C VAL A 71 6.35 2.45 -13.60
N ARG A 72 5.58 3.30 -12.89
CA ARG A 72 4.16 3.53 -13.18
C ARG A 72 3.83 5.03 -13.26
N LEU A 73 2.90 5.37 -14.14
CA LEU A 73 2.32 6.72 -14.23
C LEU A 73 1.27 6.88 -13.13
N PHE A 74 1.24 8.07 -12.52
CA PHE A 74 0.29 8.38 -11.46
C PHE A 74 -0.23 9.81 -11.58
N SER A 75 -1.55 9.97 -11.42
CA SER A 75 -2.16 11.29 -11.25
C SER A 75 -3.23 11.20 -10.16
N ALA A 76 -2.99 11.91 -9.06
CA ALA A 76 -4.00 12.06 -8.01
C ALA A 76 -5.26 12.75 -8.53
N LEU A 77 -5.10 13.78 -9.39
CA LEU A 77 -6.20 14.57 -9.91
C LEU A 77 -7.09 13.77 -10.87
N LYS A 78 -6.48 12.94 -11.73
CA LYS A 78 -7.19 12.08 -12.69
C LYS A 78 -7.45 10.68 -12.17
N LYS A 79 -7.07 10.39 -10.92
CA LYS A 79 -7.10 9.06 -10.31
C LYS A 79 -6.43 7.98 -11.18
N GLN A 80 -5.45 8.38 -11.99
CA GLN A 80 -4.71 7.47 -12.86
C GLN A 80 -3.67 6.72 -12.05
N GLY A 81 -3.63 5.40 -12.15
CA GLY A 81 -2.62 4.54 -11.52
C GLY A 81 -2.77 4.39 -10.01
N VAL A 82 -3.88 4.87 -9.42
CA VAL A 82 -4.15 4.77 -7.98
C VAL A 82 -4.40 3.31 -7.59
N ASP A 83 -5.35 2.65 -8.25
CA ASP A 83 -5.71 1.25 -7.97
C ASP A 83 -4.52 0.31 -8.20
N ASP A 84 -3.80 0.50 -9.31
CA ASP A 84 -2.61 -0.27 -9.67
C ASP A 84 -1.52 -0.21 -8.58
N VAL A 85 -1.19 1.00 -8.12
CA VAL A 85 -0.17 1.20 -7.08
C VAL A 85 -0.67 0.70 -5.73
N ALA A 86 -1.92 0.96 -5.38
CA ALA A 86 -2.52 0.48 -4.13
C ALA A 86 -2.52 -1.05 -4.07
N GLN A 87 -2.92 -1.72 -5.15
CA GLN A 87 -2.91 -3.17 -5.25
C GLN A 87 -1.48 -3.71 -5.15
N LEU A 88 -0.51 -3.12 -5.84
CA LEU A 88 0.88 -3.56 -5.77
C LEU A 88 1.44 -3.46 -4.34
N LEU A 89 1.24 -2.32 -3.69
CA LEU A 89 1.69 -2.10 -2.31
C LEU A 89 0.97 -3.03 -1.33
N TRP A 90 -0.33 -3.27 -1.52
CA TRP A 90 -1.08 -4.21 -0.72
C TRP A 90 -0.47 -5.61 -0.76
N HIS A 91 -0.17 -6.13 -1.96
CA HIS A 91 0.48 -7.42 -2.13
C HIS A 91 1.87 -7.46 -1.49
N TRP A 92 2.62 -6.36 -1.54
CA TRP A 92 3.95 -6.30 -0.93
C TRP A 92 3.90 -6.31 0.60
N CYS A 93 2.87 -5.71 1.19
CA CYS A 93 2.66 -5.65 2.64
C CYS A 93 1.97 -6.90 3.22
N HIS A 94 1.33 -7.73 2.40
CA HIS A 94 0.62 -8.94 2.83
C HIS A 94 1.22 -10.20 2.19
N PRO A 95 2.50 -10.54 2.46
CA PRO A 95 3.04 -11.82 2.03
C PRO A 95 2.33 -12.94 2.79
N GLU A 96 1.94 -13.99 2.07
CA GLU A 96 1.27 -15.14 2.68
C GLU A 96 2.19 -15.81 3.72
N GLY A 97 1.67 -16.06 4.92
CA GLY A 97 2.40 -16.75 5.99
C GLY A 97 3.09 -15.87 7.04
N LEU A 98 3.00 -14.54 6.97
CA LEU A 98 3.33 -13.69 8.13
C LEU A 98 2.13 -13.63 9.09
N PRO A 99 2.33 -13.84 10.41
CA PRO A 99 1.29 -13.54 11.40
C PRO A 99 0.91 -12.08 11.24
N GLN A 100 -0.38 -11.79 10.99
CA GLN A 100 -0.88 -10.42 11.03
C GLN A 100 -0.51 -9.83 12.38
N ALA A 101 0.46 -8.91 12.39
CA ALA A 101 0.76 -8.11 13.55
C ALA A 101 -0.54 -7.38 13.90
N GLY A 102 -1.10 -7.72 15.06
CA GLY A 102 -2.47 -7.42 15.46
C GLY A 102 -2.89 -5.99 15.14
N LEU A 103 -3.61 -5.83 14.04
CA LEU A 103 -4.61 -4.79 13.95
C LEU A 103 -5.68 -5.19 14.98
N PRO A 104 -6.01 -4.36 15.98
CA PRO A 104 -7.21 -4.59 16.75
C PRO A 104 -8.36 -4.68 15.74
N GLN A 105 -8.99 -5.84 15.66
CA GLN A 105 -10.19 -6.00 14.86
C GLN A 105 -11.18 -4.99 15.43
N ALA A 106 -11.40 -3.89 14.71
CA ALA A 106 -12.49 -2.98 14.99
C ALA A 106 -13.75 -3.81 14.79
N GLY A 107 -14.27 -4.33 15.91
CA GLY A 107 -15.46 -5.13 15.96
C GLY A 107 -16.57 -4.37 15.26
N MET A 108 -16.93 -4.81 14.05
CA MET A 108 -18.26 -4.59 13.56
C MET A 108 -19.17 -5.33 14.55
N PRO A 109 -20.05 -4.65 15.30
CA PRO A 109 -21.00 -5.36 16.12
C PRO A 109 -21.84 -6.22 15.20
N GLN A 110 -21.67 -7.54 15.31
CA GLN A 110 -22.61 -8.50 14.76
C GLN A 110 -23.96 -8.17 15.38
N ALA A 111 -24.92 -7.75 14.55
CA ALA A 111 -26.30 -7.60 14.96
C ALA A 111 -26.79 -8.97 15.42
N ALA A 112 -26.89 -9.14 16.75
CA ALA A 112 -27.44 -10.35 17.36
C ALA A 112 -28.90 -10.52 16.91
N PRO A 113 -29.37 -11.76 16.68
CA PRO A 113 -30.76 -12.00 16.37
C PRO A 113 -31.62 -11.69 17.60
N VAL A 114 -32.68 -10.91 17.41
CA VAL A 114 -33.68 -10.62 18.44
C VAL A 114 -34.48 -11.88 18.75
N THR A 115 -34.15 -12.56 19.86
CA THR A 115 -35.00 -13.60 20.44
C THR A 115 -36.18 -12.95 21.13
N GLN A 116 -37.39 -13.35 20.71
CA GLN A 116 -38.68 -12.94 21.25
C GLN A 116 -38.80 -13.30 22.74
N ALA A 117 -39.24 -12.34 23.54
CA ALA A 117 -39.57 -12.55 24.96
C ALA A 117 -40.92 -13.26 25.09
N THR A 118 -40.96 -14.33 25.89
CA THR A 118 -42.19 -14.86 26.51
C THR A 118 -42.08 -14.61 28.01
N PRO A 119 -43.04 -13.94 28.67
CA PRO A 119 -43.05 -13.79 30.12
C PRO A 119 -43.86 -14.93 30.76
N ALA A 120 -43.27 -15.58 31.76
CA ALA A 120 -43.98 -16.31 32.82
C ALA A 120 -43.10 -16.17 34.08
N ASP A 121 -43.51 -15.40 35.09
CA ASP A 121 -44.39 -15.84 36.20
C ASP A 121 -43.64 -16.84 37.11
N GLU A 122 -43.57 -16.78 38.44
CA GLU A 122 -43.85 -15.84 39.52
C GLU A 122 -43.09 -16.43 40.74
N THR A 123 -42.80 -15.61 41.76
CA THR A 123 -42.12 -15.86 43.06
C THR A 123 -42.73 -17.08 43.80
N PRO A 124 -42.13 -17.78 44.81
CA PRO A 124 -41.52 -17.16 46.00
C PRO A 124 -40.49 -17.93 46.86
N ALA A 125 -39.96 -17.22 47.88
CA ALA A 125 -39.30 -17.64 49.13
C ALA A 125 -37.99 -16.83 49.32
N GLN A 126 -37.60 -16.31 50.49
CA GLN A 126 -37.89 -16.72 51.86
C GLN A 126 -37.41 -15.59 52.78
N ASN A 127 -38.23 -15.10 53.72
CA ASN A 127 -37.76 -14.28 54.85
C ASN A 127 -37.88 -15.12 56.12
N GLN A 128 -36.75 -15.37 56.76
CA GLN A 128 -36.60 -16.12 58.00
C GLN A 128 -36.74 -15.18 59.22
N PRO A 129 -36.83 -15.74 60.45
CA PRO A 129 -37.77 -15.33 61.52
C PRO A 129 -37.50 -13.98 62.19
#